data_AF-A0A1I1X1L9-F1
#
_entry.id   AF-A0A1I1X1L9-F1
#
_cell.length_a   1.000
_cell.length_b   1.000
_cell.length_c   1.000
_cell.angle_alpha   90.00
_cell.angle_beta   90.00
_cell.angle_gamma   90.00
#
_symmetry.space_group_name_H-M   'P 1'
#
loop_
_entity.id
_entity.type
_entity.pdbx_description
1 polymer ?
#
loop_
_entity_poly.entity_id
_entity_poly.type
_entity_poly.pdbx_seq_one_letter_code
_entity_poly.pdbx_strand_id
1 'polypeptide(L)'
;MSPGDLGARIGSGSQKDVFLLRGRPGACVALIRQEAIGHFDTPLSHAQREMGALLHLKSRGFRTVEVYSLVRVGGKIGIEQAYLPRVKNSADIVASGGVVPEGRYLTAVTVSDCDANISTLRETNTVVDDLQFLVEESGSMHITDPRAVFTGDPSKSVGSVKALRGLALSAILPSDDESD
;
A
#
# COMPACT_ATOMS: atom_id res chain seq x y z
N MET A 1 22.47 -5.37 -7.56
CA MET A 1 21.97 -6.58 -6.87
C MET A 1 21.96 -7.72 -7.89
N SER A 2 22.40 -8.90 -7.50
CA SER A 2 22.38 -10.10 -8.35
C SER A 2 21.04 -10.83 -8.23
N PRO A 3 20.60 -11.61 -9.24
CA PRO A 3 19.43 -12.48 -9.09
C PRO A 3 19.53 -13.47 -7.93
N GLY A 4 20.75 -13.85 -7.52
CA GLY A 4 21.00 -14.73 -6.39
C GLY A 4 20.65 -14.10 -5.03
N ASP A 5 20.52 -12.77 -4.96
CA ASP A 5 20.15 -12.06 -3.73
C ASP A 5 18.64 -12.16 -3.43
N LEU A 6 17.83 -12.53 -4.44
CA LEU A 6 16.39 -12.70 -4.31
C LEU A 6 16.03 -14.04 -3.64
N GLY A 7 15.13 -13.96 -2.68
CA GLY A 7 14.49 -15.08 -2.01
C GLY A 7 13.19 -15.48 -2.69
N ALA A 8 12.26 -16.02 -1.90
CA ALA A 8 10.94 -16.40 -2.38
C ALA A 8 10.15 -15.20 -2.90
N ARG A 9 9.34 -15.41 -3.93
CA ARG A 9 8.31 -14.47 -4.35
C ARG A 9 7.20 -14.49 -3.31
N ILE A 10 6.84 -13.33 -2.79
CA ILE A 10 5.85 -13.15 -1.71
C ILE A 10 4.61 -12.37 -2.15
N GLY A 11 4.65 -11.76 -3.34
CA GLY A 11 3.52 -11.00 -3.85
C GLY A 11 3.58 -10.83 -5.36
N SER A 12 2.41 -10.62 -5.94
CA SER A 12 2.24 -10.25 -7.35
C SER A 12 1.11 -9.25 -7.44
N GLY A 13 1.45 -7.98 -7.58
CA GLY A 13 0.48 -6.94 -7.95
C GLY A 13 0.16 -7.01 -9.44
N SER A 14 -0.57 -6.01 -9.94
CA SER A 14 -0.84 -5.84 -11.39
C SER A 14 0.42 -5.45 -12.17
N GLN A 15 1.35 -4.71 -11.55
CA GLN A 15 2.53 -4.16 -12.22
C GLN A 15 3.86 -4.70 -11.69
N LYS A 16 3.87 -5.34 -10.52
CA LYS A 16 5.09 -5.70 -9.81
C LYS A 16 5.06 -7.12 -9.25
N ASP A 17 6.22 -7.76 -9.25
CA ASP A 17 6.49 -8.99 -8.52
C ASP A 17 7.35 -8.67 -7.30
N VAL A 18 6.92 -9.11 -6.12
CA VAL A 18 7.60 -8.81 -4.86
C VAL A 18 8.35 -10.05 -4.36
N PHE A 19 9.63 -9.88 -4.06
CA PHE A 19 10.54 -10.95 -3.61
C PHE A 19 11.18 -10.58 -2.28
N LEU A 20 11.36 -11.56 -1.39
CA LEU A 20 12.20 -11.39 -0.20
C LEU A 20 13.66 -11.17 -0.58
N LEU A 21 14.43 -10.55 0.30
CA LEU A 21 15.89 -10.49 0.18
C LEU A 21 16.57 -11.50 1.11
N ARG A 22 17.44 -12.35 0.56
CA ARG A 22 18.12 -13.41 1.34
C ARG A 22 19.03 -12.87 2.43
N GLY A 23 19.69 -11.74 2.17
CA GLY A 23 20.61 -11.10 3.11
C GLY A 23 19.99 -10.01 4.00
N ARG A 24 18.70 -9.71 3.84
CA ARG A 24 18.05 -8.59 4.54
C ARG A 24 16.58 -8.92 4.89
N PRO A 25 16.34 -9.66 5.99
CA PRO A 25 15.00 -10.16 6.34
C PRO A 25 13.90 -9.09 6.52
N GLY A 26 14.28 -7.86 6.86
CA GLY A 26 13.35 -6.73 6.98
C GLY A 26 13.05 -6.01 5.67
N ALA A 27 13.55 -6.49 4.53
CA ALA A 27 13.41 -5.85 3.24
C ALA A 27 12.95 -6.82 2.14
N CYS A 28 12.29 -6.26 1.14
CA CYS A 28 11.89 -6.95 -0.07
C CYS A 28 12.20 -6.08 -1.30
N VAL A 29 12.15 -6.69 -2.48
CA VAL A 29 12.27 -6.00 -3.76
C VAL A 29 10.99 -6.18 -4.55
N ALA A 30 10.39 -5.07 -4.95
CA ALA A 30 9.28 -5.04 -5.89
C ALA A 30 9.82 -4.76 -7.30
N LEU A 31 9.93 -5.80 -8.13
CA LEU A 31 10.39 -5.71 -9.52
C LEU A 31 9.24 -5.35 -10.44
N ILE A 32 9.45 -4.35 -11.31
CA ILE A 32 8.45 -3.87 -12.25
C ILE A 32 8.42 -4.75 -13.49
N ARG A 33 7.21 -5.12 -13.92
CA ARG A 33 6.92 -5.83 -15.17
C ARG A 33 6.75 -4.82 -16.30
N GLN A 34 7.68 -4.86 -17.27
CA GLN A 34 7.70 -3.93 -18.41
C GLN A 34 6.41 -4.02 -19.24
N GLU A 35 5.86 -5.23 -19.37
CA GLU A 35 4.64 -5.54 -20.10
C GLU A 35 3.37 -5.07 -19.39
N ALA A 36 3.46 -4.75 -18.09
CA ALA A 36 2.31 -4.36 -17.26
C ALA A 36 2.22 -2.83 -17.05
N ILE A 37 3.18 -2.06 -17.56
CA ILE A 37 3.17 -0.61 -17.53
C ILE A 37 2.83 -0.05 -18.91
N GLY A 38 2.25 1.14 -18.97
CA GLY A 38 1.85 1.77 -20.22
C GLY A 38 3.03 1.96 -21.18
N HIS A 39 2.79 1.91 -22.50
CA HIS A 39 3.84 1.99 -23.52
C HIS A 39 4.75 3.23 -23.46
N PHE A 40 4.28 4.33 -22.87
CA PHE A 40 5.06 5.55 -22.69
C PHE A 40 5.88 5.57 -21.40
N ASP A 41 5.85 4.49 -20.61
CA ASP A 41 6.52 4.39 -19.33
C ASP A 41 7.67 3.39 -19.39
N THR A 42 8.77 3.73 -18.71
CA THR A 42 9.88 2.81 -18.50
C THR A 42 9.85 2.30 -17.06
N PRO A 43 10.36 1.09 -16.77
CA PRO A 43 10.45 0.59 -15.41
C PRO A 43 11.22 1.53 -14.48
N LEU A 44 12.23 2.23 -15.01
CA LEU A 44 12.99 3.23 -14.24
C LEU A 44 12.15 4.46 -13.91
N SER A 45 11.49 5.07 -14.91
CA SER A 45 10.63 6.23 -14.68
C SER A 45 9.45 5.90 -13.77
N HIS A 46 8.90 4.69 -13.91
CA HIS A 46 7.86 4.17 -13.04
C HIS A 46 8.34 4.07 -11.58
N ALA A 47 9.47 3.39 -11.36
CA ALA A 47 10.04 3.23 -10.01
C ALA A 47 10.39 4.58 -9.37
N GLN A 48 10.95 5.51 -10.14
CA GLN A 48 11.30 6.85 -9.67
C GLN A 48 10.08 7.65 -9.23
N ARG A 49 8.98 7.60 -10.00
CA ARG A 49 7.75 8.29 -9.64
C ARG A 49 7.12 7.72 -8.38
N GLU A 50 7.04 6.39 -8.26
CA GLU A 50 6.51 5.75 -7.07
C GLU A 50 7.34 6.08 -5.82
N MET A 51 8.67 5.93 -5.91
CA MET A 51 9.58 6.26 -4.81
C MET A 51 9.48 7.75 -4.43
N GLY A 52 9.43 8.65 -5.42
CA GLY A 52 9.25 10.09 -5.18
C GLY A 52 7.91 10.42 -4.53
N ALA A 53 6.83 9.76 -4.95
CA ALA A 53 5.51 9.92 -4.37
C ALA A 53 5.44 9.43 -2.90
N LEU A 54 6.03 8.27 -2.60
CA LEU A 54 6.10 7.74 -1.23
C LEU A 54 6.91 8.67 -0.31
N LEU A 55 8.05 9.19 -0.77
CA LEU A 55 8.84 10.16 0.00
C LEU A 55 8.08 11.47 0.22
N HIS A 56 7.35 11.96 -0.79
CA HIS A 56 6.53 13.16 -0.69
C HIS A 56 5.35 12.98 0.29
N LEU A 57 4.73 11.80 0.32
CA LEU A 57 3.70 11.49 1.31
C LEU A 57 4.28 11.40 2.72
N LYS A 58 5.44 10.75 2.89
CA LYS A 58 6.14 10.69 4.17
C LYS A 58 6.45 12.09 4.72
N SER A 59 6.89 13.02 3.86
CA SER A 59 7.15 14.41 4.27
C SER A 59 5.89 15.20 4.65
N ARG A 60 4.70 14.74 4.24
CA ARG A 60 3.40 15.31 4.60
C ARG A 60 2.76 14.66 5.82
N GLY A 61 3.46 13.75 6.49
CA GLY A 61 3.00 13.11 7.73
C GLY A 61 2.25 11.79 7.53
N PHE A 62 2.19 11.27 6.30
CA PHE A 62 1.57 9.97 6.04
C PHE A 62 2.50 8.81 6.42
N ARG A 63 1.92 7.74 6.98
CA ARG A 63 2.61 6.46 7.10
C ARG A 63 2.65 5.78 5.73
N THR A 64 3.85 5.52 5.24
CA THR A 64 4.13 4.93 3.92
C THR A 64 4.95 3.66 4.10
N VAL A 65 4.86 2.74 3.13
CA VAL A 65 5.85 1.68 3.00
C VAL A 65 7.22 2.34 2.82
N GLU A 66 8.16 2.00 3.70
CA GLU A 66 9.48 2.60 3.66
C GLU A 66 10.26 2.10 2.43
N VAL A 67 10.75 3.03 1.63
CA VAL A 67 11.57 2.76 0.45
C VAL A 67 13.04 3.05 0.74
N TYR A 68 13.92 2.15 0.32
CA TYR A 68 15.35 2.25 0.58
C TYR A 68 16.12 2.72 -0.66
N SER A 69 15.90 2.09 -1.81
CA SER A 69 16.66 2.38 -3.01
C SER A 69 15.99 1.90 -4.29
N LEU A 70 16.38 2.49 -5.42
CA LEU A 70 16.14 1.90 -6.73
C LEU A 70 17.15 0.78 -6.97
N VAL A 71 16.66 -0.37 -7.39
CA VAL A 71 17.52 -1.54 -7.64
C VAL A 71 17.40 -2.03 -9.07
N ARG A 72 18.52 -2.57 -9.54
CA ARG A 72 18.58 -3.39 -10.75
C ARG A 72 18.96 -4.80 -10.34
N VAL A 73 18.13 -5.76 -10.74
CA VAL A 73 18.35 -7.20 -10.53
C VAL A 73 18.38 -7.86 -11.91
N GLY A 74 19.60 -8.22 -12.36
CA GLY A 74 19.82 -8.62 -13.75
C GLY A 74 19.40 -7.49 -14.71
N GLY A 75 18.47 -7.78 -15.62
CA GLY A 75 17.91 -6.81 -16.56
C GLY A 75 16.68 -6.02 -16.06
N LYS A 76 16.14 -6.36 -14.87
CA LYS A 76 14.89 -5.78 -14.36
C LYS A 76 15.16 -4.64 -13.37
N ILE A 77 14.25 -3.66 -13.36
CA ILE A 77 14.27 -2.53 -12.41
C ILE A 77 13.21 -2.78 -11.34
N GLY A 78 13.49 -2.33 -10.12
CA GLY A 78 12.52 -2.35 -9.03
C GLY A 78 12.88 -1.39 -7.92
N ILE A 79 12.12 -1.50 -6.84
CA ILE A 79 12.29 -0.71 -5.62
C ILE A 79 12.62 -1.70 -4.49
N GLU A 80 13.71 -1.44 -3.77
CA GLU A 80 13.98 -2.06 -2.48
C GLU A 80 13.20 -1.30 -1.40
N GLN A 81 12.41 -2.03 -0.62
CA GLN A 81 11.50 -1.45 0.37
C GLN A 81 11.37 -2.34 1.61
N ALA A 82 10.78 -1.80 2.67
CA ALA A 82 10.48 -2.52 3.89
C ALA A 82 9.56 -3.72 3.59
N TYR A 83 9.91 -4.86 4.17
CA TYR A 83 9.05 -6.03 4.13
C TYR A 83 8.08 -5.99 5.31
N LEU A 84 6.78 -5.93 5.01
CA LEU A 84 5.70 -6.04 5.98
C LEU A 84 5.11 -7.45 5.92
N PRO A 85 5.31 -8.30 6.93
CA PRO A 85 4.83 -9.68 6.91
C PRO A 85 3.30 -9.74 7.09
N ARG A 86 2.66 -10.69 6.38
CA ARG A 86 1.24 -11.03 6.50
C ARG A 86 0.27 -9.85 6.28
N VAL A 87 0.68 -8.84 5.53
CA VAL A 87 -0.20 -7.74 5.12
C VAL A 87 -1.20 -8.15 4.04
N LYS A 88 -2.31 -7.41 3.95
CA LYS A 88 -3.27 -7.47 2.84
C LYS A 88 -3.34 -6.13 2.13
N ASN A 89 -3.56 -6.14 0.81
CA ASN A 89 -3.83 -4.91 0.07
C ASN A 89 -5.27 -4.46 0.36
N SER A 90 -5.45 -3.18 0.68
CA SER A 90 -6.77 -2.58 0.92
C SER A 90 -7.69 -2.69 -0.29
N ALA A 91 -7.16 -2.64 -1.51
CA ALA A 91 -7.95 -2.82 -2.73
C ALA A 91 -8.60 -4.21 -2.78
N ASP A 92 -7.87 -5.26 -2.38
CA ASP A 92 -8.39 -6.62 -2.31
C ASP A 92 -9.44 -6.77 -1.20
N ILE A 93 -9.20 -6.14 -0.04
CA ILE A 93 -10.17 -6.13 1.07
C ILE A 93 -11.47 -5.43 0.64
N VAL A 94 -11.38 -4.28 -0.04
CA VAL A 94 -12.55 -3.55 -0.52
C VAL A 94 -13.27 -4.36 -1.60
N ALA A 95 -12.54 -4.93 -2.56
CA ALA A 95 -13.11 -5.73 -3.64
C ALA A 95 -13.81 -7.01 -3.15
N SER A 96 -13.33 -7.59 -2.04
CA SER A 96 -13.97 -8.76 -1.42
C SER A 96 -15.16 -8.40 -0.52
N GLY A 97 -15.51 -7.12 -0.38
CA GLY A 97 -16.55 -6.67 0.55
C GLY A 97 -16.14 -6.80 2.02
N GLY A 98 -14.84 -6.77 2.32
CA GLY A 98 -14.32 -6.85 3.69
C GLY A 98 -14.09 -8.27 4.18
N VAL A 99 -14.07 -9.28 3.30
CA VAL A 99 -13.80 -10.67 3.70
C VAL A 99 -12.34 -10.82 4.12
N VAL A 100 -12.11 -10.86 5.44
CA VAL A 100 -10.83 -11.09 6.11
C VAL A 100 -11.04 -11.97 7.35
N PRO A 101 -10.01 -12.62 7.88
CA PRO A 101 -10.12 -13.33 9.16
C PRO A 101 -10.63 -12.41 10.27
N GLU A 102 -11.56 -12.92 11.09
CA GLU A 102 -12.14 -12.19 12.21
C GLU A 102 -11.06 -11.66 13.17
N GLY A 103 -11.23 -10.42 13.63
CA GLY A 103 -10.29 -9.75 14.52
C GLY A 103 -8.95 -9.39 13.88
N ARG A 104 -8.79 -9.52 12.55
CA ARG A 104 -7.58 -9.14 11.81
C ARG A 104 -7.90 -8.18 10.68
N TYR A 105 -6.96 -7.27 10.39
CA TYR A 105 -6.97 -6.31 9.28
C TYR A 105 -8.05 -5.22 9.32
N LEU A 106 -9.28 -5.55 9.73
CA LEU A 106 -10.41 -4.64 9.92
C LEU A 106 -10.69 -4.52 11.41
N THR A 107 -9.95 -3.65 12.09
CA THR A 107 -10.00 -3.48 13.55
C THR A 107 -10.29 -2.01 13.90
N ALA A 108 -10.43 -1.72 15.20
CA ALA A 108 -10.49 -0.34 15.69
C ALA A 108 -9.24 0.47 15.31
N VAL A 109 -8.07 -0.18 15.17
CA VAL A 109 -6.85 0.48 14.68
C VAL A 109 -7.02 0.91 13.23
N THR A 110 -7.65 0.08 12.38
CA THR A 110 -7.95 0.43 10.99
C THR A 110 -8.85 1.65 10.90
N VAL A 111 -9.87 1.75 11.75
CA VAL A 111 -10.75 2.94 11.82
C VAL A 111 -9.95 4.17 12.22
N SER A 112 -9.12 4.07 13.25
CA SER A 112 -8.29 5.19 13.73
C SER A 112 -7.28 5.64 12.68
N ASP A 113 -6.59 4.72 12.00
CA ASP A 113 -5.64 5.03 10.93
C ASP A 113 -6.38 5.64 9.71
N CYS A 114 -7.59 5.18 9.38
CA CYS A 114 -8.42 5.81 8.35
C CYS A 114 -8.76 7.26 8.71
N ASP A 115 -9.17 7.52 9.96
CA ASP A 115 -9.51 8.88 10.41
C ASP A 115 -8.30 9.81 10.39
N ALA A 116 -7.12 9.32 10.82
CA ALA A 116 -5.87 10.06 10.71
C ALA A 116 -5.53 10.39 9.25
N ASN A 117 -5.60 9.41 8.34
CA ASN A 117 -5.34 9.63 6.91
C ASN A 117 -6.32 10.65 6.31
N ILE A 118 -7.61 10.57 6.63
CA ILE A 118 -8.63 11.53 6.15
C ILE A 118 -8.31 12.95 6.66
N SER A 119 -7.91 13.09 7.92
CA SER A 119 -7.51 14.39 8.49
C SER A 119 -6.31 14.95 7.74
N THR A 120 -5.23 14.16 7.61
CA THR A 120 -4.00 14.60 6.91
C THR A 120 -4.26 14.94 5.45
N LEU A 121 -5.07 14.15 4.71
CA LEU A 121 -5.46 14.45 3.32
C LEU A 121 -6.13 15.82 3.21
N ARG A 122 -7.05 16.15 4.13
CA ARG A 122 -7.77 17.43 4.15
C ARG A 122 -6.87 18.60 4.55
N GLU A 123 -6.12 18.44 5.63
CA GLU A 123 -5.24 19.49 6.17
C GLU A 123 -4.16 19.90 5.17
N THR A 124 -3.62 18.92 4.43
CA THR A 124 -2.53 19.16 3.48
C THR A 124 -3.02 19.36 2.04
N ASN A 125 -4.34 19.33 1.80
CA ASN A 125 -4.94 19.31 0.46
C ASN A 125 -4.23 18.30 -0.47
N THR A 126 -3.96 17.10 0.03
CA THR A 126 -3.20 16.08 -0.71
C THR A 126 -4.13 15.20 -1.52
N VAL A 127 -3.86 15.11 -2.81
CA VAL A 127 -4.48 14.13 -3.71
C VAL A 127 -3.45 13.06 -4.02
N VAL A 128 -3.88 11.81 -3.90
CA VAL A 128 -3.09 10.62 -4.25
C VAL A 128 -3.85 9.86 -5.33
N ASP A 129 -3.24 9.77 -6.50
CA ASP A 129 -3.74 8.94 -7.58
C ASP A 129 -3.48 7.46 -7.25
N ASP A 130 -4.54 6.66 -7.38
CA ASP A 130 -4.51 5.23 -7.07
C ASP A 130 -4.11 4.94 -5.61
N LEU A 131 -4.71 5.67 -4.67
CA LEU A 131 -4.45 5.50 -3.24
C LEU A 131 -4.82 4.08 -2.76
N GLN A 132 -3.79 3.34 -2.33
CA GLN A 132 -3.91 2.00 -1.76
C GLN A 132 -3.07 1.87 -0.49
N PHE A 133 -3.40 0.88 0.33
CA PHE A 133 -2.72 0.60 1.59
C PHE A 133 -2.33 -0.87 1.69
N LEU A 134 -1.18 -1.14 2.31
CA LEU A 134 -0.92 -2.42 2.97
C LEU A 134 -1.45 -2.35 4.39
N VAL A 135 -2.32 -3.30 4.74
CA VAL A 135 -2.97 -3.40 6.04
C VAL A 135 -2.39 -4.58 6.79
N GLU A 136 -1.81 -4.32 7.96
CA GLU A 136 -1.29 -5.34 8.87
C GLU A 136 -2.44 -6.09 9.56
N GLU A 137 -2.15 -7.27 10.13
CA GLU A 137 -3.14 -8.03 10.92
C GLU A 137 -3.70 -7.23 12.10
N SER A 138 -2.91 -6.32 12.67
CA SER A 138 -3.34 -5.40 13.73
C SER A 138 -4.37 -4.37 13.26
N GLY A 139 -4.45 -4.11 11.95
CA GLY A 139 -5.22 -3.02 11.34
C GLY A 139 -4.39 -1.78 11.00
N SER A 140 -3.10 -1.73 11.37
CA SER A 140 -2.23 -0.61 10.99
C SER A 140 -2.05 -0.52 9.47
N MET A 141 -2.11 0.69 8.94
CA MET A 141 -2.11 0.95 7.49
C MET A 141 -0.84 1.67 7.03
N HIS A 142 -0.30 1.27 5.88
CA HIS A 142 0.82 1.92 5.20
C HIS A 142 0.45 2.21 3.76
N ILE A 143 0.56 3.47 3.32
CA ILE A 143 0.36 3.79 1.90
C ILE A 143 1.41 3.07 1.06
N THR A 144 0.97 2.42 -0.01
CA THR A 144 1.82 1.71 -0.98
C THR A 144 1.46 2.11 -2.40
N ASP A 145 2.41 1.94 -3.31
CA ASP A 145 2.19 2.00 -4.75
C ASP A 145 1.47 3.26 -5.28
N PRO A 146 1.70 4.48 -4.73
CA PRO A 146 1.02 5.67 -5.23
C PRO A 146 1.48 6.00 -6.65
N ARG A 147 0.52 6.26 -7.55
CA ARG A 147 0.84 6.61 -8.94
C ARG A 147 1.37 8.02 -9.07
N ALA A 148 0.76 8.97 -8.35
CA ALA A 148 1.13 10.37 -8.32
C ALA A 148 0.58 11.04 -7.06
N VAL A 149 1.25 12.11 -6.62
CA VAL A 149 0.86 12.90 -5.44
C VAL A 149 0.94 14.38 -5.79
N PHE A 150 -0.14 15.11 -5.59
CA PHE A 150 -0.22 16.53 -5.88
C PHE A 150 -1.11 17.26 -4.87
N THR A 151 -1.03 18.59 -4.87
CA THR A 151 -1.91 19.43 -4.04
C THR A 151 -3.19 19.75 -4.82
N GLY A 152 -4.36 19.59 -4.20
CA GLY A 152 -5.66 19.80 -4.83
C GLY A 152 -6.82 19.37 -3.93
N ASP A 153 -8.00 19.19 -4.52
CA ASP A 153 -9.18 18.69 -3.79
C ASP A 153 -9.01 17.20 -3.45
N PRO A 154 -8.89 16.84 -2.14
CA PRO A 154 -8.63 15.48 -1.70
C PRO A 154 -9.88 14.58 -1.72
N SER A 155 -11.04 15.05 -2.19
CA SER A 155 -12.32 14.35 -2.07
C SER A 155 -12.31 12.91 -2.60
N LYS A 156 -11.62 12.65 -3.72
CA LYS A 156 -11.47 11.28 -4.26
C LYS A 156 -10.63 10.39 -3.35
N SER A 157 -9.46 10.87 -2.92
CA SER A 157 -8.58 10.13 -1.99
C SER A 157 -9.28 9.87 -0.65
N VAL A 158 -10.02 10.85 -0.12
CA VAL A 158 -10.87 10.68 1.07
C VAL A 158 -11.94 9.62 0.85
N GLY A 159 -12.57 9.59 -0.33
CA GLY A 159 -13.52 8.55 -0.73
C GLY A 159 -12.92 7.15 -0.66
N SER A 160 -11.71 6.95 -1.18
CA SER A 160 -11.00 5.67 -1.12
C SER A 160 -10.75 5.23 0.33
N VAL A 161 -10.33 6.14 1.21
CA VAL A 161 -10.11 5.82 2.64
C VAL A 161 -11.43 5.49 3.34
N LYS A 162 -12.51 6.22 3.03
CA LYS A 162 -13.84 5.97 3.60
C LYS A 162 -14.41 4.60 3.23
N ALA A 163 -14.10 4.08 2.04
CA ALA A 163 -14.53 2.74 1.64
C ALA A 163 -13.98 1.66 2.58
N LEU A 164 -12.67 1.69 2.85
CA LEU A 164 -12.03 0.77 3.80
C LEU A 164 -12.53 1.01 5.23
N ARG A 165 -12.68 2.27 5.64
CA ARG A 165 -13.20 2.63 6.97
C ARG A 165 -14.60 2.08 7.21
N GLY A 166 -15.48 2.12 6.21
CA GLY A 166 -16.83 1.60 6.31
C GLY A 166 -16.84 0.10 6.63
N LEU A 167 -16.00 -0.67 5.92
CA LEU A 167 -15.82 -2.11 6.18
C LEU A 167 -15.25 -2.37 7.58
N ALA A 168 -14.26 -1.58 8.00
CA ALA A 168 -13.70 -1.70 9.34
C ALA A 168 -14.74 -1.42 10.44
N LEU A 169 -15.60 -0.41 10.27
CA LEU A 169 -16.70 -0.13 11.19
C LEU A 169 -17.70 -1.28 11.24
N SER A 170 -18.12 -1.81 10.10
CA SER A 170 -19.04 -2.95 10.05
C SER A 170 -18.47 -4.20 10.72
N ALA A 171 -17.16 -4.41 10.66
CA ALA A 171 -16.50 -5.56 11.28
C ALA A 171 -16.38 -5.46 12.82
N ILE A 172 -16.41 -4.25 13.39
CA ILE A 172 -16.25 -4.04 14.84
C ILE A 172 -17.57 -3.76 15.57
N LEU A 173 -18.62 -3.41 14.83
CA LEU A 173 -19.94 -3.24 15.41
C LEU A 173 -20.50 -4.63 15.74
N PRO A 174 -21.09 -4.83 16.92
CA PRO A 174 -21.79 -6.06 17.22
C PRO A 174 -22.90 -6.25 16.17
N SER A 175 -23.07 -7.48 15.68
CA SER A 175 -24.28 -7.83 14.94
C SER A 175 -25.45 -7.71 15.90
N ASP A 176 -26.40 -6.80 15.61
CA ASP A 176 -27.67 -6.67 16.34
C ASP A 176 -28.61 -7.87 16.05
N ASP A 177 -28.08 -9.09 16.08
CA ASP A 177 -28.81 -10.34 15.89
C ASP A 177 -28.45 -11.28 17.03
N GLU A 178 -29.03 -11.02 18.22
CA GLU A 178 -29.61 -12.02 19.12
C GLU A 178 -30.48 -11.24 20.14
N SER A 179 -31.74 -11.03 19.77
CA SER A 179 -32.83 -10.78 20.71
C SER A 179 -33.86 -11.87 20.44
N ASP A 180 -33.78 -12.94 21.22
CA ASP A 180 -34.79 -14.01 21.31
C ASP A 180 -36.21 -13.47 21.56
#